data_AF-A0A6B1EYE3-F1
#
_entry.id   AF-A0A6B1EYE3-F1
#
_cell.length_a   1.000
_cell.length_b   1.000
_cell.length_c   1.000
_cell.angle_alpha   90.00
_cell.angle_beta   90.00
_cell.angle_gamma   90.00
#
_symmetry.space_group_name_H-M   'P 1'
#
loop_
_entity.id
_entity.type
_entity.pdbx_description
1 polymer ?
#
loop_
_entity_poly.entity_id
_entity_poly.type
_entity_poly.pdbx_seq_one_letter_code
_entity_poly.pdbx_strand_id
1 'polypeptide(L)'
;MPALHFKSEWLPLPTGLEDGVEIFAVGDVHGYCSHLQTMLEVFSEARDSQKQSILVSLGDLIDRGPESIRALDLMRKSKDFGFTETHTLMGNHEQLMRLSLSGKKMTEFSRYIPANAHTPAHEIWSWNGAGKTLRELGLNPEDMF
;
A
#
# COMPACT_ATOMS: atom_id res chain seq x y z
N MET A 1 -10.12 5.22 -18.18
CA MET A 1 -11.38 5.72 -17.59
C MET A 1 -11.02 6.56 -16.38
N PRO A 2 -11.68 7.69 -16.11
CA PRO A 2 -11.44 8.44 -14.87
C PRO A 2 -11.80 7.56 -13.67
N ALA A 3 -11.01 7.66 -12.60
CA ALA A 3 -11.31 6.94 -11.36
C ALA A 3 -12.62 7.49 -10.78
N LEU A 4 -13.58 6.60 -10.50
CA LEU A 4 -14.79 6.96 -9.77
C LEU A 4 -14.41 7.05 -8.29
N HIS A 5 -14.68 8.17 -7.64
CA HIS A 5 -14.53 8.32 -6.19
C HIS A 5 -15.89 8.51 -5.53
N PHE A 6 -16.01 8.02 -4.29
CA PHE A 6 -17.17 8.20 -3.44
C PHE A 6 -16.68 8.79 -2.11
N LYS A 7 -17.42 9.75 -1.57
CA LYS A 7 -17.20 10.33 -0.26
C LYS A 7 -18.40 10.02 0.61
N SER A 8 -18.19 9.38 1.75
CA SER A 8 -19.24 9.19 2.75
C SER A 8 -19.48 10.46 3.55
N GLU A 9 -20.56 10.47 4.32
CA GLU A 9 -20.69 11.38 5.45
C GLU A 9 -19.55 11.14 6.47
N TRP A 10 -19.21 12.18 7.23
CA TRP A 10 -18.23 12.08 8.30
C TRP A 10 -18.79 11.29 9.49
N LEU A 11 -17.98 10.38 10.02
CA LEU A 11 -18.32 9.61 11.21
C LEU A 11 -17.50 10.12 12.41
N PRO A 12 -18.07 10.11 13.64
CA PRO A 12 -17.32 10.46 14.82
C PRO A 12 -16.24 9.40 15.09
N LEU A 13 -15.01 9.84 15.35
CA LEU A 13 -13.95 8.94 15.81
C LEU A 13 -14.25 8.48 17.26
N PRO A 14 -13.93 7.22 17.62
CA PRO A 14 -14.10 6.74 18.99
C PRO A 14 -13.25 7.49 20.02
N THR A 15 -12.21 8.16 19.56
CA THR A 15 -11.23 8.94 20.35
C THR A 15 -10.91 10.23 19.59
N GLY A 16 -10.62 11.30 20.33
CA GLY A 16 -10.17 12.56 19.76
C GLY A 16 -8.69 12.53 19.40
N LEU A 17 -8.32 13.25 18.34
CA LEU A 17 -6.93 13.58 18.03
C LEU A 17 -6.48 14.78 18.88
N GLU A 18 -5.16 14.96 18.98
CA GLU A 18 -4.61 16.21 19.52
C GLU A 18 -5.07 17.41 18.68
N ASP A 19 -5.27 18.56 19.33
CA ASP A 19 -5.64 19.80 18.65
C ASP A 19 -4.61 20.16 17.59
N GLY A 20 -5.08 20.51 16.39
CA GLY A 20 -4.20 20.89 15.28
C GLY A 20 -3.60 19.72 14.50
N VAL A 21 -4.01 18.47 14.76
CA VAL A 21 -3.59 17.28 14.00
C VAL A 21 -4.76 16.68 13.21
N GLU A 22 -4.50 16.30 11.96
CA GLU A 22 -5.40 15.53 11.11
C GLU A 22 -4.69 14.29 10.57
N ILE A 23 -5.39 13.16 10.56
CA ILE A 23 -4.87 11.88 10.07
C ILE A 23 -5.73 11.41 8.90
N PHE A 24 -5.05 11.05 7.81
CA PHE A 24 -5.63 10.45 6.61
C PHE A 24 -5.10 9.03 6.47
N ALA A 25 -5.96 8.06 6.18
CA ALA A 25 -5.57 6.67 6.01
C ALA A 25 -5.86 6.18 4.59
N VAL A 26 -4.92 5.44 4.03
CA VAL A 26 -5.00 4.78 2.72
C VAL A 26 -4.94 3.28 2.93
N GLY A 27 -5.97 2.57 2.49
CA GLY A 27 -5.99 1.10 2.45
C GLY A 27 -5.23 0.54 1.25
N ASP A 28 -5.56 -0.70 0.88
CA ASP A 28 -4.92 -1.43 -0.22
C ASP A 28 -5.01 -0.66 -1.55
N VAL A 29 -3.87 -0.49 -2.21
CA VAL A 29 -3.77 0.19 -3.52
C VAL A 29 -3.55 -0.80 -4.64
N HIS A 30 -2.77 -1.86 -4.39
CA HIS A 30 -2.50 -2.93 -5.35
C HIS A 30 -2.10 -2.42 -6.73
N GLY A 31 -1.09 -1.55 -6.81
CA GLY A 31 -0.54 -1.07 -8.08
C GLY A 31 -1.52 -0.27 -8.95
N TYR A 32 -2.68 0.15 -8.44
CA TYR A 32 -3.61 1.03 -9.15
C TYR A 32 -3.27 2.50 -8.90
N CYS A 33 -2.09 2.92 -9.38
CA CYS A 33 -1.51 4.24 -9.10
C CYS A 33 -2.45 5.42 -9.44
N SER A 34 -3.24 5.32 -10.51
CA SER A 34 -4.21 6.36 -10.87
C SER A 34 -5.29 6.58 -9.82
N HIS A 35 -5.75 5.51 -9.16
CA HIS A 35 -6.74 5.60 -8.08
C HIS A 35 -6.12 6.20 -6.83
N LEU A 36 -4.88 5.80 -6.50
CA LEU A 36 -4.13 6.42 -5.41
C LEU A 36 -3.95 7.91 -5.64
N GLN A 37 -3.57 8.33 -6.84
CA GLN A 37 -3.42 9.74 -7.18
C GLN A 37 -4.72 10.51 -6.97
N THR A 38 -5.83 10.04 -7.53
CA THR A 38 -7.13 10.70 -7.34
C THR A 38 -7.51 10.81 -5.85
N MET A 39 -7.22 9.79 -5.04
CA MET A 39 -7.49 9.85 -3.61
C MET A 39 -6.60 10.86 -2.87
N LEU A 40 -5.31 10.95 -3.21
CA LEU A 40 -4.40 11.94 -2.63
C LEU A 40 -4.78 13.37 -3.02
N GLU A 41 -5.27 13.58 -4.24
CA GLU A 41 -5.82 14.87 -4.68
C GLU A 41 -7.05 15.25 -3.84
N VAL A 42 -8.00 14.32 -3.65
CA VAL A 42 -9.19 14.55 -2.80
C VAL A 42 -8.81 14.83 -1.34
N PHE A 43 -7.81 14.13 -0.80
CA PHE A 43 -7.34 14.38 0.57
C PHE A 43 -6.64 15.74 0.68
N SER A 44 -5.83 16.12 -0.31
CA SER A 44 -5.17 17.43 -0.36
C SER A 44 -6.19 18.56 -0.34
N GLU A 45 -7.33 18.41 -1.02
CA GLU A 45 -8.41 19.40 -1.03
C GLU A 45 -9.19 19.44 0.30
N ALA A 46 -9.34 18.30 0.98
CA ALA A 46 -10.08 18.19 2.23
C ALA A 46 -9.28 18.62 3.47
N ARG A 47 -7.96 18.67 3.36
CA ARG A 47 -7.02 18.97 4.44
C ARG A 47 -7.11 20.42 4.91
N ASP A 48 -6.97 20.64 6.21
CA ASP A 48 -6.76 21.98 6.75
C ASP A 48 -5.29 22.40 6.64
N SER A 49 -5.03 23.45 5.86
CA SER A 49 -3.67 23.99 5.65
C SER A 49 -2.94 24.43 6.92
N GLN A 50 -3.67 24.74 8.00
CA GLN A 50 -3.11 25.23 9.25
C GLN A 50 -2.78 24.11 10.25
N LYS A 51 -3.13 22.86 9.92
CA LYS A 51 -2.92 21.70 10.79
C LYS A 51 -1.74 20.85 10.31
N GLN A 52 -1.15 20.11 11.25
CA GLN A 52 -0.28 18.99 10.91
C GLN A 52 -1.13 17.90 10.26
N SER A 53 -0.74 17.45 9.08
CA SER A 53 -1.50 16.47 8.31
C SER A 53 -0.67 15.22 8.09
N ILE A 54 -1.06 14.14 8.74
CA ILE A 54 -0.38 12.86 8.75
C ILE A 54 -1.08 11.92 7.77
N LEU A 55 -0.34 11.38 6.81
CA LEU A 55 -0.83 10.33 5.93
C LEU A 55 -0.36 8.96 6.44
N VAL A 56 -1.26 7.99 6.55
CA VAL A 56 -0.95 6.61 6.95
C VAL A 56 -1.38 5.66 5.85
N SER A 57 -0.42 5.01 5.18
CA SER A 57 -0.70 3.86 4.32
C SER A 57 -0.77 2.59 5.17
N LEU A 58 -1.85 1.82 5.04
CA LEU A 58 -2.07 0.57 5.76
C LEU A 58 -1.32 -0.62 5.15
N GLY A 59 -0.78 -0.46 3.93
CA GLY A 59 0.02 -1.48 3.23
C GLY A 59 -0.57 -1.85 1.89
N ASP A 60 -0.08 -2.93 1.29
CA ASP A 60 -0.58 -3.51 0.04
C ASP A 60 -0.61 -2.47 -1.10
N LEU A 61 0.52 -1.77 -1.26
CA LEU A 61 0.72 -0.79 -2.33
C LEU A 61 1.05 -1.46 -3.66
N ILE A 62 1.64 -2.65 -3.62
CA ILE A 62 2.12 -3.38 -4.79
C ILE A 62 1.20 -4.55 -5.18
N ASP A 63 1.55 -5.17 -6.32
CA ASP A 63 0.92 -6.36 -6.91
C ASP A 63 -0.50 -6.14 -7.46
N ARG A 64 -0.99 -7.12 -8.22
CA ARG A 64 -2.31 -7.18 -8.90
C ARG A 64 -2.57 -6.11 -9.95
N GLY A 65 -2.31 -4.83 -9.67
CA GLY A 65 -2.41 -3.72 -10.60
C GLY A 65 -1.14 -3.49 -11.42
N PRO A 66 -1.21 -2.64 -12.44
CA PRO A 66 -0.16 -2.49 -13.44
C PRO A 66 1.01 -1.57 -13.04
N GLU A 67 0.88 -0.78 -11.97
CA GLU A 67 1.76 0.36 -11.67
C GLU A 67 2.20 0.38 -10.19
N SER A 68 2.78 -0.73 -9.73
CA SER A 68 3.25 -0.89 -8.35
C SER A 68 4.40 0.07 -8.02
N ILE A 69 5.36 0.23 -8.95
CA ILE A 69 6.51 1.12 -8.72
C ILE A 69 6.05 2.58 -8.67
N ARG A 70 5.16 2.98 -9.58
CA ARG A 70 4.57 4.33 -9.53
C ARG A 70 3.76 4.56 -8.27
N ALA A 71 3.01 3.57 -7.79
CA ALA A 71 2.24 3.69 -6.54
C ALA A 71 3.15 3.93 -5.32
N LEU A 72 4.25 3.16 -5.22
CA LEU A 72 5.27 3.37 -4.18
C LEU A 72 5.91 4.77 -4.28
N ASP A 73 6.31 5.19 -5.48
CA ASP A 73 6.91 6.51 -5.71
C ASP A 73 5.94 7.65 -5.37
N LEU A 74 4.67 7.48 -5.69
CA LEU A 74 3.63 8.46 -5.39
C LEU A 74 3.41 8.59 -3.88
N MET A 75 3.35 7.47 -3.15
CA MET A 75 3.25 7.47 -1.69
C MET A 75 4.48 8.15 -1.04
N ARG A 76 5.69 7.91 -1.56
CA ARG A 76 6.92 8.60 -1.10
C ARG A 76 6.92 10.11 -1.36
N LYS A 77 6.12 10.56 -2.32
CA LYS A 77 5.95 11.97 -2.70
C LYS A 77 4.67 12.58 -2.13
N SER A 78 4.07 11.98 -1.10
CA SER A 78 2.89 12.50 -0.41
C SER A 78 3.01 13.98 0.01
N LYS A 79 4.22 14.45 0.35
CA LYS A 79 4.48 15.87 0.66
C LYS A 79 4.07 16.83 -0.46
N ASP A 80 4.07 16.38 -1.72
CA ASP A 80 3.67 17.18 -2.88
C ASP A 80 2.14 17.42 -2.87
N PHE A 81 1.39 16.64 -2.09
CA PHE A 81 -0.03 16.79 -1.77
C PHE A 81 -0.27 17.52 -0.43
N GLY A 82 0.77 18.13 0.15
CA GLY A 82 0.65 18.95 1.36
C GLY A 82 0.64 18.18 2.69
N PHE A 83 0.88 16.87 2.68
CA PHE A 83 1.07 16.11 3.92
C PHE A 83 2.40 16.46 4.57
N THR A 84 2.37 16.75 5.87
CA THR A 84 3.55 17.13 6.65
C THR A 84 4.32 15.91 7.16
N GLU A 85 3.64 14.77 7.28
CA GLU A 85 4.19 13.52 7.76
C GLU A 85 3.55 12.34 7.03
N THR A 86 4.29 11.26 6.84
CA THR A 86 3.76 10.04 6.21
C THR A 86 4.34 8.80 6.84
N HIS A 87 3.46 7.88 7.25
CA HIS A 87 3.80 6.55 7.71
C HIS A 87 3.30 5.52 6.70
N THR A 88 4.18 4.59 6.31
CA THR A 88 3.82 3.51 5.40
C THR A 88 4.02 2.18 6.10
N LEU A 89 2.91 1.54 6.46
CA LEU A 89 2.93 0.19 6.99
C LEU A 89 3.22 -0.81 5.87
N MET A 90 3.82 -1.95 6.22
CA MET A 90 3.99 -3.06 5.28
C MET A 90 2.77 -3.98 5.36
N GLY A 91 2.05 -4.11 4.25
CA GLY A 91 0.98 -5.10 4.10
C GLY A 91 1.56 -6.50 3.85
N ASN A 92 0.68 -7.49 3.70
CA ASN A 92 1.13 -8.85 3.43
C ASN A 92 1.82 -8.97 2.07
N HIS A 93 1.48 -8.14 1.09
CA HIS A 93 2.14 -8.14 -0.22
C HIS A 93 3.59 -7.69 -0.14
N GLU A 94 3.89 -6.57 0.54
CA GLU A 94 5.28 -6.14 0.75
C GLU A 94 6.08 -7.15 1.58
N GLN A 95 5.44 -7.78 2.57
CA GLN A 95 6.07 -8.83 3.38
C GLN A 95 6.42 -10.07 2.55
N LEU A 96 5.49 -10.53 1.70
CA LEU A 96 5.69 -11.66 0.79
C LEU A 96 6.80 -11.38 -0.24
N MET A 97 6.82 -10.18 -0.85
CA MET A 97 7.92 -9.75 -1.72
C MET A 97 9.26 -9.81 -0.99
N ARG A 98 9.35 -9.17 0.19
CA ARG A 98 10.59 -9.10 0.97
C ARG A 98 11.12 -10.50 1.33
N LEU A 99 10.24 -11.40 1.73
CA LEU A 99 10.61 -12.79 2.04
C LEU A 99 11.10 -13.52 0.79
N SER A 100 10.36 -13.42 -0.31
CA SER A 100 10.70 -14.07 -1.58
C SER A 100 12.08 -13.65 -2.09
N LEU A 101 12.40 -12.35 -2.01
CA LEU A 101 13.70 -11.82 -2.42
C LEU A 101 14.84 -12.15 -1.45
N SER A 102 14.53 -12.39 -0.17
CA SER A 102 15.54 -12.72 0.84
C SER A 102 16.01 -14.18 0.82
N GLY A 103 15.36 -15.04 0.02
CA GLY A 103 15.61 -16.49 0.02
C GLY A 103 15.27 -17.18 1.35
N LYS A 104 14.63 -16.48 2.29
CA LYS A 104 14.25 -17.02 3.60
C LYS A 104 13.02 -17.92 3.48
N LYS A 105 13.03 -19.02 4.24
CA LYS A 105 11.87 -19.91 4.35
C LYS A 105 10.76 -19.23 5.15
N MET A 106 9.52 -19.54 4.80
CA MET A 106 8.31 -18.97 5.40
C MET A 106 8.05 -19.39 6.86
N THR A 107 8.96 -20.17 7.45
CA THR A 107 8.90 -20.58 8.86
C THR A 107 8.89 -19.38 9.83
N GLU A 108 9.37 -18.19 9.41
CA GLU A 108 9.25 -16.94 10.18
C GLU A 108 7.81 -16.36 10.18
N PHE A 109 6.93 -16.80 9.26
CA PHE A 109 5.56 -16.28 9.06
C PHE A 109 4.44 -17.28 9.36
N SER A 110 4.76 -18.53 9.70
CA SER A 110 3.79 -19.60 10.01
C SER A 110 2.80 -19.23 11.12
N ARG A 111 3.14 -18.23 11.95
CA ARG A 111 2.25 -17.64 12.96
C ARG A 111 0.98 -17.01 12.37
N TYR A 112 1.02 -16.50 11.14
CA TYR A 112 -0.08 -15.74 10.54
C TYR A 112 -0.90 -16.55 9.52
N ILE A 113 -0.30 -17.59 8.90
CA ILE A 113 -0.98 -18.47 7.95
C ILE A 113 -0.59 -19.94 8.23
N PRO A 114 -1.24 -20.60 9.22
CA PRO A 114 -0.88 -21.95 9.65
C PRO A 114 -1.02 -23.00 8.55
N ALA A 115 -2.01 -22.82 7.66
CA ALA A 115 -2.31 -23.78 6.60
C ALA A 115 -1.20 -23.91 5.54
N ASN A 116 -0.36 -22.89 5.38
CA ASN A 116 0.66 -22.82 4.33
C ASN A 116 2.09 -22.75 4.87
N ALA A 117 2.32 -23.16 6.13
CA ALA A 117 3.62 -23.03 6.78
C ALA A 117 4.80 -23.72 6.03
N HIS A 118 4.49 -24.67 5.14
CA HIS A 118 5.47 -25.39 4.33
C HIS A 118 5.65 -24.85 2.91
N THR A 119 4.74 -23.99 2.44
CA THR A 119 4.82 -23.41 1.10
C THR A 119 5.93 -22.36 1.05
N PRO A 120 6.75 -22.30 0.00
CA PRO A 120 7.70 -21.21 -0.18
C PRO A 120 7.00 -19.85 -0.33
N ALA A 121 7.60 -18.78 0.19
CA ALA A 121 7.01 -17.44 0.14
C ALA A 121 6.81 -16.94 -1.29
N HIS A 122 7.71 -17.28 -2.21
CA HIS A 122 7.60 -16.90 -3.62
C HIS A 122 6.39 -17.55 -4.30
N GLU A 123 6.07 -18.81 -4.00
CA GLU A 123 4.86 -19.46 -4.52
C GLU A 123 3.58 -18.75 -4.05
N ILE A 124 3.51 -18.40 -2.75
CA ILE A 124 2.36 -17.64 -2.23
C ILE A 124 2.29 -16.26 -2.88
N TRP A 125 3.43 -15.58 -2.99
CA TRP A 125 3.50 -14.25 -3.59
C TRP A 125 3.02 -14.28 -5.06
N SER A 126 3.43 -15.31 -5.81
CA SER A 126 2.98 -15.57 -7.18
C SER A 126 1.45 -15.58 -7.29
N TRP A 127 0.79 -16.37 -6.45
CA TRP A 127 -0.68 -16.50 -6.44
C TRP A 127 -1.40 -15.21 -6.02
N ASN A 128 -0.70 -14.33 -5.29
CA ASN A 128 -1.23 -13.04 -4.86
C ASN A 128 -0.99 -11.91 -5.88
N GLY A 129 -0.51 -12.20 -7.08
CA GLY A 129 -0.43 -11.20 -8.15
C GLY A 129 0.93 -10.50 -8.27
N ALA A 130 1.97 -11.07 -7.67
CA ALA A 130 3.37 -10.65 -7.84
C ALA A 130 3.79 -10.52 -9.31
N GLY A 131 3.19 -11.33 -10.18
CA GLY A 131 3.51 -11.33 -11.61
C GLY A 131 3.36 -9.97 -12.30
N LYS A 132 2.54 -9.05 -11.77
CA LYS A 132 2.45 -7.68 -12.30
C LYS A 132 3.65 -6.83 -11.91
N THR A 133 4.00 -6.83 -10.62
CA THR A 133 5.17 -6.13 -10.08
C THR A 133 6.47 -6.64 -10.71
N LEU A 134 6.63 -7.96 -10.83
CA LEU A 134 7.81 -8.56 -11.45
C LEU A 134 7.97 -8.13 -12.91
N ARG A 135 6.89 -8.14 -13.69
CA ARG A 135 6.93 -7.69 -15.10
C ARG A 135 7.23 -6.20 -15.22
N GLU A 136 6.69 -5.37 -14.32
CA GLU A 136 7.02 -3.93 -14.26
C GLU A 136 8.51 -3.70 -13.98
N LEU A 137 9.13 -4.57 -13.17
CA LEU A 137 10.57 -4.58 -12.90
C LEU A 137 11.43 -5.21 -14.02
N GLY A 138 10.81 -5.67 -15.12
CA GLY A 138 11.51 -6.34 -16.22
C GLY A 138 11.92 -7.79 -15.91
N LEU A 139 11.36 -8.39 -14.87
CA LEU A 139 11.59 -9.78 -14.49
C LEU A 139 10.51 -10.69 -15.08
N ASN A 140 10.90 -11.89 -15.50
CA ASN A 140 9.94 -12.91 -15.89
C ASN A 140 9.44 -13.65 -14.62
N PRO A 141 8.12 -13.64 -14.34
CA PRO A 141 7.60 -14.36 -13.18
C PRO A 141 7.92 -15.86 -13.17
N GLU A 142 8.01 -16.49 -14.33
CA GLU A 142 8.32 -17.93 -14.47
C GLU A 142 9.77 -18.27 -14.08
N ASP A 143 10.68 -17.29 -14.08
CA ASP A 143 12.07 -17.50 -13.66
C ASP A 143 12.23 -17.35 -12.13
N MET A 144 11.19 -16.84 -11.46
CA MET A 144 11.17 -16.51 -10.03
C MET A 144 10.34 -17.49 -9.19
N PHE A 145 9.54 -18.34 -9.85
CA PHE A 145 8.60 -19.28 -9.23
C PHE A 145 8.82 -20.71 -9.71
#